data_AF-A0A535DZ47-F1
#
_entry.id   AF-A0A535DZ47-F1
#
_cell.length_a   1.000
_cell.length_b   1.000
_cell.length_c   1.000
_cell.angle_alpha   90.00
_cell.angle_beta   90.00
_cell.angle_gamma   90.00
#
_symmetry.space_group_name_H-M   'P 1'
#
loop_
_entity.id
_entity.type
_entity.pdbx_description
1 polymer ?
#
loop_
_entity_poly.entity_id
_entity_poly.type
_entity_poly.pdbx_seq_one_letter_code
_entity_poly.pdbx_strand_id
1 'polypeptide(L)'
;MRVLTSGIDSLYFSVRAPVRAEAWELLKRAKDRAEHEREPAPVDFPLNGQAFLVKPHGWRGYTFWATSPDFELMVGKSEKFPPVYVQMHSAYLHSMGVEPALHLVEVFLRHELLAAPADLVVSRLDIHCDYQGWDPEIEDIRRFVCRGRGRRVHVEREEAFAHGRRLTGFTFGRGALSARLYDKTLQAAQRGLTWVPELWTGQDPDRPVWRLEFAYERNVLREFNLRTVDEALAAVQDLWEYGTGKWLTLRRRVRDARERRWPLDPVWEALQAVRVSPERTGVVRRRVRRVREERVRCAWCWAA
;
A
#
# COMPACT_ATOMS: atom_id res chain seq x y z
N MET A 1 8.25 -0.96 23.65
CA MET A 1 7.61 -1.12 22.32
C MET A 1 8.27 -2.28 21.61
N ARG A 2 7.50 -3.11 20.90
CA ARG A 2 7.98 -4.25 20.12
C ARG A 2 7.46 -4.12 18.69
N VAL A 3 8.36 -4.22 17.73
CA VAL A 3 8.01 -4.31 16.31
C VAL A 3 7.59 -5.74 15.98
N LEU A 4 6.51 -5.89 15.22
CA LEU A 4 5.98 -7.17 14.78
C LEU A 4 6.31 -7.43 13.31
N THR A 5 6.06 -6.45 12.46
CA THR A 5 6.49 -6.47 11.05
C THR A 5 6.79 -5.06 10.56
N SER A 6 7.61 -4.94 9.54
CA SER A 6 7.85 -3.68 8.83
C SER A 6 8.22 -3.99 7.39
N GLY A 7 7.94 -3.08 6.47
CA GLY A 7 8.24 -3.29 5.06
C GLY A 7 7.40 -2.39 4.14
N ILE A 8 7.21 -2.85 2.91
CA ILE A 8 6.41 -2.14 1.91
C ILE A 8 4.98 -2.67 1.91
N ASP A 9 4.01 -1.79 2.11
CA ASP A 9 2.59 -2.15 2.08
C ASP A 9 1.95 -1.98 0.70
N SER A 10 2.48 -1.11 -0.15
CA SER A 10 1.99 -0.91 -1.52
C SER A 10 3.09 -0.33 -2.41
N LEU A 11 3.13 -0.77 -3.67
CA LEU A 11 4.08 -0.32 -4.67
C LEU A 11 3.37 -0.12 -6.01
N TYR A 12 3.30 1.13 -6.48
CA TYR A 12 2.64 1.47 -7.74
C TYR A 12 3.65 2.08 -8.70
N PHE A 13 3.57 1.72 -9.97
CA PHE A 13 4.49 2.21 -10.98
C PHE A 13 3.86 2.27 -12.37
N SER A 14 4.39 3.17 -13.20
CA SER A 14 4.05 3.30 -14.61
C SER A 14 5.14 2.69 -15.47
N VAL A 15 4.78 2.15 -16.62
CA VAL A 15 5.74 1.55 -17.56
C VAL A 15 5.66 2.26 -18.90
N ARG A 16 6.82 2.72 -19.39
CA ARG A 16 6.95 3.43 -20.67
C ARG A 16 7.53 2.52 -21.73
N ALA A 17 6.71 1.62 -22.28
CA ALA A 17 7.04 0.87 -23.47
C ALA A 17 5.79 0.55 -24.29
N PRO A 18 5.93 0.33 -25.61
CA PRO A 18 4.82 -0.11 -26.44
C PRO A 18 4.24 -1.43 -25.93
N VAL A 19 2.91 -1.55 -25.98
CA VAL A 19 2.18 -2.78 -25.66
C VAL A 19 2.00 -3.60 -26.94
N ARG A 20 2.17 -4.93 -26.84
CA ARG A 20 2.05 -5.87 -27.96
C ARG A 20 0.66 -5.85 -28.58
N ALA A 21 0.57 -6.09 -29.89
CA ALA A 21 -0.71 -6.10 -30.60
C ALA A 21 -1.63 -7.21 -30.07
N GLU A 22 -1.08 -8.38 -29.77
CA GLU A 22 -1.79 -9.53 -29.23
C GLU A 22 -2.43 -9.21 -27.86
N ALA A 23 -1.71 -8.50 -27.00
CA ALA A 23 -2.21 -8.08 -25.70
C ALA A 23 -3.34 -7.05 -25.83
N TRP A 24 -3.26 -6.12 -26.79
CA TRP A 24 -4.36 -5.20 -27.09
C TRP A 24 -5.62 -5.93 -27.52
N GLU A 25 -5.49 -6.86 -28.47
CA GLU A 25 -6.61 -7.63 -28.98
C GLU A 25 -7.24 -8.50 -27.90
N LEU A 26 -6.42 -9.10 -27.04
CA LEU A 26 -6.88 -9.89 -25.90
C LEU A 26 -7.68 -9.03 -24.89
N LEU A 27 -7.13 -7.88 -24.49
CA LEU A 27 -7.81 -6.96 -23.57
C LEU A 27 -9.09 -6.36 -24.18
N LYS A 28 -9.08 -6.07 -25.48
CA LYS A 28 -10.25 -5.59 -26.22
C LYS A 28 -11.38 -6.61 -26.20
N ARG A 29 -11.12 -7.86 -26.59
CA ARG A 29 -12.13 -8.93 -26.56
C ARG A 29 -12.72 -9.11 -25.16
N ALA A 30 -11.87 -9.12 -24.13
CA ALA A 30 -12.33 -9.25 -22.75
C ALA A 30 -13.19 -8.05 -22.31
N LYS A 31 -12.80 -6.81 -22.66
CA LYS A 31 -13.58 -5.61 -22.37
C LYS A 31 -14.93 -5.59 -23.08
N ASP A 32 -14.97 -5.94 -24.37
CA ASP A 32 -16.21 -5.98 -25.16
C ASP A 32 -17.21 -6.98 -24.52
N ARG A 33 -16.73 -8.14 -24.05
CA ARG A 33 -17.55 -9.09 -23.28
C ARG A 33 -18.01 -8.50 -21.95
N ALA A 34 -17.10 -7.90 -21.18
CA ALA A 34 -17.44 -7.30 -19.89
C ALA A 34 -18.50 -6.20 -20.01
N GLU A 35 -18.42 -5.37 -21.05
CA GLU A 35 -19.40 -4.31 -21.32
C GLU A 35 -20.77 -4.88 -21.71
N HIS A 36 -20.79 -5.93 -22.52
CA HIS A 36 -22.02 -6.60 -22.93
C HIS A 36 -22.74 -7.24 -21.74
N GLU A 37 -22.00 -7.99 -20.91
CA GLU A 37 -22.52 -8.70 -19.74
C GLU A 37 -22.74 -7.79 -18.52
N ARG A 38 -22.15 -6.58 -18.54
CA ARG A 38 -22.07 -5.64 -17.42
C ARG A 38 -21.38 -6.21 -16.18
N GLU A 39 -20.56 -7.22 -16.36
CA GLU A 39 -19.79 -7.90 -15.32
C GLU A 39 -18.31 -8.02 -15.71
N PRO A 40 -17.38 -8.17 -14.75
CA PRO A 40 -15.97 -8.38 -15.09
C PRO A 40 -15.75 -9.68 -15.87
N ALA A 41 -15.05 -9.60 -17.00
CA ALA A 41 -14.79 -10.74 -17.87
C ALA A 41 -13.38 -11.31 -17.69
N PRO A 42 -13.20 -12.65 -17.68
CA PRO A 42 -11.87 -13.24 -17.52
C PRO A 42 -10.97 -12.98 -18.73
N VAL A 43 -9.67 -12.87 -18.48
CA VAL A 43 -8.63 -12.84 -19.50
C VAL A 43 -7.41 -13.60 -19.02
N ASP A 44 -6.94 -14.54 -19.84
CA ASP A 44 -5.79 -15.37 -19.54
C ASP A 44 -4.63 -14.99 -20.45
N PHE A 45 -3.50 -14.65 -19.83
CA PHE A 45 -2.26 -14.42 -20.53
C PHE A 45 -1.49 -15.76 -20.67
N PRO A 46 -1.22 -16.20 -21.92
CA PRO A 46 -0.96 -17.62 -22.22
C PRO A 46 0.39 -18.17 -21.76
N LEU A 47 1.42 -17.33 -21.59
CA LEU A 47 2.78 -17.76 -21.25
C LEU A 47 3.00 -17.92 -19.74
N ASN A 48 2.35 -17.09 -18.92
CA ASN A 48 2.55 -17.06 -17.48
C ASN A 48 1.34 -17.59 -16.68
N GLY A 49 0.20 -17.86 -17.35
CA GLY A 49 -1.01 -18.37 -16.70
C GLY A 49 -1.62 -17.39 -15.68
N GLN A 50 -1.26 -16.11 -15.76
CA GLN A 50 -1.83 -15.08 -14.91
C GLN A 50 -3.23 -14.74 -15.43
N ALA A 51 -4.24 -15.05 -14.61
CA ALA A 51 -5.63 -14.72 -14.89
C ALA A 51 -5.99 -13.34 -14.32
N PHE A 52 -6.69 -12.55 -15.12
CA PHE A 52 -7.30 -11.29 -14.69
C PHE A 52 -8.79 -11.28 -14.98
N LEU A 53 -9.51 -10.38 -14.30
CA LEU A 53 -10.85 -9.96 -14.68
C LEU A 53 -10.78 -8.54 -15.23
N VAL A 54 -11.16 -8.35 -16.49
CA VAL A 54 -11.28 -7.03 -17.12
C VAL A 54 -12.61 -6.41 -16.74
N LYS A 55 -12.57 -5.19 -16.19
CA LYS A 55 -13.77 -4.43 -15.83
C LYS A 55 -14.46 -3.86 -17.08
N PRO A 56 -15.80 -3.67 -17.03
CA PRO A 56 -16.54 -3.06 -18.15
C PRO A 56 -16.17 -1.58 -18.37
N HIS A 57 -15.52 -0.93 -17.41
CA HIS A 57 -15.09 0.46 -17.49
C HIS A 57 -13.57 0.60 -17.34
N GLY A 58 -13.03 1.70 -17.85
CA GLY A 58 -11.62 2.06 -17.69
C GLY A 58 -11.32 2.70 -16.33
N TRP A 59 -10.07 3.08 -16.10
CA TRP A 59 -9.63 3.72 -14.86
C TRP A 59 -8.80 4.98 -15.14
N ARG A 60 -9.25 6.15 -14.67
CA ARG A 60 -8.52 7.43 -14.77
C ARG A 60 -7.87 7.72 -16.14
N GLY A 61 -8.60 7.44 -17.22
CA GLY A 61 -8.13 7.66 -18.59
C GLY A 61 -7.41 6.46 -19.24
N TYR A 62 -7.14 5.38 -18.50
CA TYR A 62 -6.77 4.09 -19.08
C TYR A 62 -8.02 3.39 -19.59
N THR A 63 -7.95 2.89 -20.83
CA THR A 63 -9.07 2.24 -21.52
C THR A 63 -9.42 0.90 -20.87
N PHE A 64 -8.40 0.15 -20.46
CA PHE A 64 -8.54 -1.16 -19.86
C PHE A 64 -8.14 -1.11 -18.39
N TRP A 65 -8.95 -1.73 -17.55
CA TRP A 65 -8.66 -1.99 -16.16
C TRP A 65 -8.89 -3.47 -15.89
N ALA A 66 -7.80 -4.19 -15.64
CA ALA A 66 -7.78 -5.61 -15.34
C ALA A 66 -7.34 -5.82 -13.90
N THR A 67 -8.15 -6.55 -13.12
CA THR A 67 -7.87 -6.85 -11.71
C THR A 67 -7.45 -8.31 -11.56
N SER A 68 -6.46 -8.54 -10.72
CA SER A 68 -6.10 -9.88 -10.23
C SER A 68 -5.91 -9.81 -8.71
N PRO A 69 -5.88 -10.95 -8.02
CA PRO A 69 -5.53 -10.96 -6.60
C PRO A 69 -4.15 -10.33 -6.29
N ASP A 70 -3.22 -10.41 -7.23
CA ASP A 70 -1.81 -10.09 -7.04
C ASP A 70 -1.54 -8.59 -7.30
N PHE A 71 -2.12 -8.04 -8.37
CA PHE A 71 -2.02 -6.61 -8.73
C PHE A 71 -3.16 -6.15 -9.64
N GLU A 72 -3.38 -4.83 -9.68
CA GLU A 72 -4.18 -4.17 -10.71
C GLU A 72 -3.30 -3.80 -11.91
N LEU A 73 -3.83 -4.02 -13.11
CA LEU A 73 -3.21 -3.68 -14.38
C LEU A 73 -4.11 -2.72 -15.16
N MET A 74 -3.60 -1.53 -15.44
CA MET A 74 -4.28 -0.52 -16.25
C MET A 74 -3.50 -0.31 -17.54
N VAL A 75 -4.20 -0.36 -18.67
CA VAL A 75 -3.60 -0.23 -20.01
C VAL A 75 -4.37 0.78 -20.85
N GLY A 76 -3.68 1.69 -21.51
CA GLY A 76 -4.29 2.81 -22.23
C GLY A 76 -3.41 3.34 -23.36
N LYS A 77 -4.04 3.98 -24.35
CA LYS A 77 -3.36 4.53 -25.54
C LYS A 77 -3.06 6.02 -25.44
N SER A 78 -3.15 6.62 -24.25
CA SER A 78 -2.96 8.06 -24.12
C SER A 78 -1.52 8.46 -24.41
N GLU A 79 -1.34 9.53 -25.19
CA GLU A 79 -0.04 10.17 -25.36
C GLU A 79 0.41 10.94 -24.09
N LYS A 80 -0.53 11.28 -23.20
CA LYS A 80 -0.28 12.14 -22.03
C LYS A 80 0.30 11.38 -20.83
N PHE A 81 0.11 10.07 -20.76
CA PHE A 81 0.60 9.24 -19.65
C PHE A 81 1.15 7.91 -20.18
N PRO A 82 2.06 7.26 -19.42
CA PRO A 82 2.60 5.97 -19.82
C PRO A 82 1.49 4.95 -20.12
N PRO A 83 1.67 4.06 -21.12
CA PRO A 83 0.60 3.17 -21.59
C PRO A 83 0.18 2.12 -20.58
N VAL A 84 1.02 1.83 -19.58
CA VAL A 84 0.76 0.82 -18.57
C VAL A 84 0.96 1.40 -17.18
N TYR A 85 0.07 1.04 -16.27
CA TYR A 85 0.15 1.37 -14.86
C TYR A 85 -0.22 0.15 -14.02
N VAL A 86 0.59 -0.11 -12.99
CA VAL A 86 0.47 -1.29 -12.13
C VAL A 86 0.30 -0.83 -10.69
N GLN A 87 -0.62 -1.47 -9.96
CA GLN A 87 -0.74 -1.33 -8.52
C GLN A 87 -0.58 -2.70 -7.85
N MET A 88 0.59 -2.95 -7.26
CA MET A 88 0.82 -4.18 -6.52
C MET A 88 0.07 -4.17 -5.20
N HIS A 89 -0.58 -5.29 -4.90
CA HIS A 89 -1.44 -5.39 -3.74
C HIS A 89 -0.66 -5.72 -2.47
N SER A 90 -1.04 -5.09 -1.35
CA SER A 90 -0.45 -5.34 -0.01
C SER A 90 -0.34 -6.83 0.30
N ALA A 91 -1.43 -7.58 0.13
CA ALA A 91 -1.43 -9.01 0.43
C ALA A 91 -0.43 -9.81 -0.43
N TYR A 92 -0.23 -9.42 -1.69
CA TYR A 92 0.74 -10.03 -2.58
C TYR A 92 2.18 -9.74 -2.14
N LEU A 93 2.48 -8.47 -1.86
CA LEU A 93 3.78 -8.01 -1.37
C LEU A 93 4.16 -8.69 -0.05
N HIS A 94 3.24 -8.72 0.90
CA HIS A 94 3.44 -9.39 2.18
C HIS A 94 3.64 -10.89 2.00
N SER A 95 2.86 -11.54 1.13
CA SER A 95 2.94 -12.99 0.97
C SER A 95 4.27 -13.49 0.40
N MET A 96 4.90 -12.73 -0.50
CA MET A 96 6.08 -13.19 -1.23
C MET A 96 7.37 -12.43 -0.90
N GLY A 97 7.26 -11.27 -0.25
CA GLY A 97 8.31 -10.26 -0.23
C GLY A 97 8.26 -9.39 -1.49
N VAL A 98 8.76 -8.16 -1.40
CA VAL A 98 8.67 -7.18 -2.50
C VAL A 98 9.48 -7.60 -3.73
N GLU A 99 10.71 -8.10 -3.55
CA GLU A 99 11.59 -8.43 -4.68
C GLU A 99 11.06 -9.61 -5.52
N PRO A 100 10.67 -10.76 -4.94
CA PRO A 100 10.10 -11.85 -5.75
C PRO A 100 8.75 -11.47 -6.37
N ALA A 101 7.94 -10.67 -5.67
CA ALA A 101 6.68 -10.18 -6.19
C ALA A 101 6.88 -9.27 -7.40
N LEU A 102 7.81 -8.31 -7.31
CA LEU A 102 8.15 -7.41 -8.41
C LEU A 102 8.70 -8.19 -9.59
N HIS A 103 9.62 -9.12 -9.34
CA HIS A 103 10.22 -9.94 -10.39
C HIS A 103 9.18 -10.72 -11.21
N LEU A 104 8.18 -11.32 -10.56
CA LEU A 104 7.12 -12.02 -11.29
C LEU A 104 6.25 -11.07 -12.12
N VAL A 105 5.99 -9.86 -11.62
CA VAL A 105 5.29 -8.83 -12.39
C VAL A 105 6.15 -8.38 -13.58
N GLU A 106 7.45 -8.22 -13.44
CA GLU A 106 8.37 -7.89 -14.52
C GLU A 106 8.42 -8.97 -15.60
N VAL A 107 8.47 -10.24 -15.20
CA VAL A 107 8.38 -11.40 -16.11
C VAL A 107 7.05 -11.35 -16.86
N PHE A 108 5.94 -11.13 -16.17
CA PHE A 108 4.63 -10.93 -16.80
C PHE A 108 4.66 -9.81 -17.84
N LEU A 109 5.11 -8.62 -17.44
CA LEU A 109 5.16 -7.45 -18.32
C LEU A 109 6.02 -7.71 -19.56
N ARG A 110 7.21 -8.29 -19.38
CA ARG A 110 8.17 -8.55 -20.47
C ARG A 110 7.63 -9.56 -21.49
N HIS A 111 7.05 -10.66 -21.01
CA HIS A 111 6.69 -11.78 -21.86
C HIS A 111 5.29 -11.65 -22.46
N GLU A 112 4.35 -11.02 -21.74
CA GLU A 112 2.93 -11.02 -22.13
C GLU A 112 2.45 -9.67 -22.67
N LEU A 113 2.95 -8.57 -22.11
CA LEU A 113 2.34 -7.26 -22.33
C LEU A 113 3.17 -6.35 -23.22
N LEU A 114 4.47 -6.24 -22.97
CA LEU A 114 5.33 -5.21 -23.56
C LEU A 114 6.05 -5.73 -24.80
N ALA A 115 6.12 -4.89 -25.83
CA ALA A 115 6.82 -5.18 -27.09
C ALA A 115 8.31 -4.80 -27.05
N ALA A 116 8.77 -4.14 -25.98
CA ALA A 116 10.16 -3.76 -25.78
C ALA A 116 10.50 -3.76 -24.27
N PRO A 117 11.79 -3.85 -23.90
CA PRO A 117 12.26 -3.57 -22.54
C PRO A 117 11.81 -2.19 -22.07
N ALA A 118 11.58 -2.05 -20.76
CA ALA A 118 11.02 -0.83 -20.19
C ALA A 118 11.52 -0.59 -18.78
N ASP A 119 11.74 0.68 -18.45
CA ASP A 119 11.97 1.10 -17.07
C ASP A 119 10.64 1.20 -16.32
N LEU A 120 10.63 0.73 -15.07
CA LEU A 120 9.50 0.87 -14.16
C LEU A 120 9.61 2.19 -13.41
N VAL A 121 8.75 3.15 -13.73
CA VAL A 121 8.75 4.48 -13.12
C VAL A 121 7.89 4.47 -11.87
N VAL A 122 8.50 4.64 -10.70
CA VAL A 122 7.78 4.65 -9.42
C VAL A 122 6.76 5.78 -9.38
N SER A 123 5.56 5.45 -8.92
CA SER A 123 4.44 6.40 -8.80
C SER A 123 3.92 6.51 -7.37
N ARG A 124 4.01 5.44 -6.59
CA ARG A 124 3.72 5.47 -5.16
C ARG A 124 4.45 4.35 -4.43
N LEU A 125 4.88 4.63 -3.21
CA LEU A 125 5.47 3.68 -2.29
C LEU A 125 4.90 3.91 -0.87
N ASP A 126 4.29 2.88 -0.29
CA ASP A 126 3.81 2.92 1.10
C ASP A 126 4.73 2.05 1.96
N ILE A 127 5.36 2.66 2.96
CA ILE A 127 6.26 2.00 3.92
C ILE A 127 5.56 1.94 5.28
N HIS A 128 5.63 0.79 5.97
CA HIS A 128 4.93 0.60 7.23
C HIS A 128 5.78 -0.08 8.30
N CYS A 129 5.34 0.09 9.55
CA CYS A 129 5.76 -0.66 10.73
C CYS A 129 4.54 -0.99 11.57
N ASP A 130 4.35 -2.27 11.85
CA ASP A 130 3.37 -2.81 12.78
C ASP A 130 4.04 -3.07 14.13
N TYR A 131 3.41 -2.64 15.21
CA TYR A 131 4.01 -2.71 16.54
C TYR A 131 2.97 -2.88 17.65
N GLN A 132 3.46 -3.30 18.81
CA GLN A 132 2.75 -3.35 20.09
C GLN A 132 3.58 -2.67 21.20
N GLY A 133 2.93 -2.31 22.31
CA GLY A 133 3.59 -1.79 23.51
C GLY A 133 3.60 -0.26 23.63
N TRP A 134 2.98 0.46 22.69
CA TRP A 134 2.52 1.83 22.88
C TRP A 134 1.13 1.93 22.25
N ASP A 135 0.14 2.35 23.04
CA ASP A 135 -1.22 2.56 22.57
C ASP A 135 -1.44 4.08 22.47
N PRO A 136 -1.60 4.64 21.26
CA PRO A 136 -1.84 6.05 21.08
C PRO A 136 -3.17 6.48 21.71
N GLU A 137 -3.19 7.69 22.26
CA GLU A 137 -4.39 8.31 22.85
C GLU A 137 -4.80 9.55 22.06
N ILE A 138 -6.06 9.97 22.15
CA ILE A 138 -6.58 11.14 21.42
C ILE A 138 -5.71 12.38 21.70
N GLU A 139 -5.25 12.53 22.93
CA GLU A 139 -4.43 13.61 23.46
C GLU A 139 -3.07 13.72 22.76
N ASP A 140 -2.53 12.61 22.24
CA ASP A 140 -1.25 12.59 21.52
C ASP A 140 -1.28 13.47 20.26
N ILE A 141 -2.46 13.81 19.73
CA ILE A 141 -2.60 14.74 18.60
C ILE A 141 -1.89 16.08 18.83
N ARG A 142 -1.81 16.52 20.10
CA ARG A 142 -1.16 17.78 20.53
C ARG A 142 0.35 17.67 20.64
N ARG A 143 0.89 16.46 20.55
CA ARG A 143 2.30 16.14 20.69
C ARG A 143 2.97 15.79 19.36
N PHE A 144 2.17 15.47 18.35
CA PHE A 144 2.68 15.29 17.00
C PHE A 144 3.13 16.62 16.40
N VAL A 145 4.32 16.62 15.81
CA VAL A 145 4.86 17.70 15.00
C VAL A 145 5.02 17.16 13.59
N CYS A 146 4.27 17.74 12.64
CA CYS A 146 4.20 17.29 11.25
C CYS A 146 4.45 18.46 10.29
N ARG A 147 5.23 18.23 9.22
CA ARG A 147 5.45 19.19 8.12
C ARG A 147 4.27 19.26 7.15
N GLY A 148 3.49 18.19 7.04
CA GLY A 148 2.32 18.12 6.18
C GLY A 148 1.20 19.07 6.64
N ARG A 149 0.44 19.60 5.68
CA ARG A 149 -0.76 20.40 5.98
C ARG A 149 -1.92 19.47 6.34
N GLY A 150 -2.54 19.72 7.50
CA GLY A 150 -3.73 19.02 7.97
C GLY A 150 -3.44 17.78 8.81
N ARG A 151 -4.27 17.59 9.84
CA ARG A 151 -4.28 16.42 10.74
C ARG A 151 -5.73 15.99 10.95
N ARG A 152 -6.00 14.70 11.00
CA ARG A 152 -7.32 14.12 11.28
C ARG A 152 -7.20 13.05 12.35
N VAL A 153 -8.12 13.07 13.31
CA VAL A 153 -8.29 12.05 14.34
C VAL A 153 -9.50 11.20 13.94
N HIS A 154 -9.36 9.89 14.03
CA HIS A 154 -10.41 8.92 13.75
C HIS A 154 -10.79 8.21 15.05
N VAL A 155 -12.08 8.08 15.28
CA VAL A 155 -12.67 7.44 16.46
C VAL A 155 -13.79 6.50 16.02
N GLU A 156 -14.08 5.46 16.80
CA GLU A 156 -15.25 4.61 16.56
C GLU A 156 -16.53 5.44 16.66
N ARG A 157 -17.47 5.21 15.74
CA ARG A 157 -18.70 6.00 15.64
C ARG A 157 -19.88 5.43 16.44
N GLU A 158 -19.84 4.16 16.87
CA GLU A 158 -21.04 3.44 17.33
C GLU A 158 -21.19 3.19 18.83
N GLU A 159 -20.19 3.42 19.68
CA GLU A 159 -20.34 3.24 21.14
C GLU A 159 -20.32 4.57 21.91
N ALA A 160 -21.26 5.46 21.56
CA ALA A 160 -21.49 6.71 22.29
C ALA A 160 -22.41 6.55 23.52
N PHE A 161 -22.62 5.32 24.02
CA PHE A 161 -23.50 5.06 25.16
C PHE A 161 -22.85 4.13 26.19
N ALA A 162 -21.69 4.52 26.74
CA ALA A 162 -21.29 4.28 28.14
C ALA A 162 -19.78 4.58 28.39
N HIS A 163 -18.91 4.40 27.39
CA HIS A 163 -17.44 4.43 27.60
C HIS A 163 -16.66 5.20 26.52
N GLY A 164 -16.95 6.49 26.34
CA GLY A 164 -16.08 7.41 25.57
C GLY A 164 -15.90 7.07 24.07
N ARG A 165 -15.20 7.94 23.34
CA ARG A 165 -14.86 7.71 21.92
C ARG A 165 -13.53 6.95 21.85
N ARG A 166 -13.53 5.67 21.47
CA ARG A 166 -12.29 4.90 21.26
C ARG A 166 -11.54 5.44 20.04
N LEU A 167 -10.25 5.77 20.20
CA LEU A 167 -9.37 6.16 19.10
C LEU A 167 -9.13 4.98 18.16
N THR A 168 -9.29 5.20 16.86
CA THR A 168 -8.95 4.20 15.81
C THR A 168 -7.75 4.62 14.98
N GLY A 169 -7.37 5.90 15.03
CA GLY A 169 -6.09 6.36 14.48
C GLY A 169 -6.01 7.83 14.13
N PHE A 170 -4.92 8.18 13.47
CA PHE A 170 -4.57 9.50 13.00
C PHE A 170 -4.21 9.48 11.52
N THR A 171 -4.44 10.59 10.84
CA THR A 171 -3.92 10.85 9.50
C THR A 171 -3.27 12.22 9.46
N PHE A 172 -2.06 12.27 8.92
CA PHE A 172 -1.26 13.47 8.78
C PHE A 172 -0.98 13.75 7.31
N GLY A 173 -1.05 15.03 6.93
CA GLY A 173 -0.82 15.43 5.55
C GLY A 173 -1.91 14.96 4.57
N ARG A 174 -1.75 15.38 3.31
CA ARG A 174 -2.54 14.98 2.14
C ARG A 174 -1.66 15.13 0.90
N GLY A 175 -1.92 14.35 -0.14
CA GLY A 175 -1.23 14.49 -1.43
C GLY A 175 0.15 13.84 -1.43
N ALA A 176 1.20 14.62 -1.72
CA ALA A 176 2.52 14.10 -2.08
C ALA A 176 3.16 13.19 -1.03
N LEU A 177 2.99 13.50 0.26
CA LEU A 177 3.39 12.65 1.38
C LEU A 177 2.28 12.70 2.44
N SER A 178 1.90 11.52 2.94
CA SER A 178 0.96 11.39 4.05
C SER A 178 1.42 10.30 5.01
N ALA A 179 0.99 10.38 6.27
CA ALA A 179 1.17 9.29 7.22
C ALA A 179 -0.14 8.91 7.90
N ARG A 180 -0.23 7.64 8.27
CA ARG A 180 -1.35 7.06 9.00
C ARG A 180 -0.80 6.32 10.21
N LEU A 181 -1.40 6.54 11.37
CA LEU A 181 -1.14 5.77 12.59
C LEU A 181 -2.47 5.20 13.06
N TYR A 182 -2.70 3.89 12.98
CA TYR A 182 -4.04 3.35 13.20
C TYR A 182 -4.04 1.94 13.79
N ASP A 183 -5.16 1.57 14.42
CA ASP A 183 -5.40 0.23 14.92
C ASP A 183 -5.60 -0.72 13.73
N LYS A 184 -4.56 -1.49 13.43
CA LYS A 184 -4.52 -2.39 12.29
C LYS A 184 -5.32 -3.66 12.57
N THR A 185 -5.40 -4.09 13.82
CA THR A 185 -6.26 -5.21 14.25
C THR A 185 -7.72 -4.90 13.95
N LEU A 186 -8.21 -3.73 14.39
CA LEU A 186 -9.57 -3.28 14.10
C LEU A 186 -9.82 -3.12 12.60
N GLN A 187 -8.86 -2.51 11.88
CA GLN A 187 -8.98 -2.33 10.43
C GLN A 187 -9.04 -3.66 9.66
N ALA A 188 -8.26 -4.66 10.08
CA ALA A 188 -8.26 -5.98 9.46
C ALA A 188 -9.58 -6.70 9.73
N ALA A 189 -10.09 -6.64 10.96
CA ALA A 189 -11.37 -7.22 11.34
C ALA A 189 -12.54 -6.61 10.54
N GLN A 190 -12.63 -5.28 10.49
CA GLN A 190 -13.68 -4.56 9.73
C GLN A 190 -13.67 -4.86 8.23
N ARG A 191 -12.51 -5.21 7.68
CA ARG A 191 -12.34 -5.56 6.26
C ARG A 191 -12.33 -7.06 5.99
N GLY A 192 -12.49 -7.90 7.00
CA GLY A 192 -12.43 -9.36 6.86
C GLY A 192 -11.08 -9.89 6.37
N LEU A 193 -9.97 -9.18 6.64
CA LEU A 193 -8.63 -9.55 6.16
C LEU A 193 -7.98 -10.55 7.11
N THR A 194 -8.33 -11.84 6.96
CA THR A 194 -7.88 -12.89 7.90
C THR A 194 -6.39 -13.19 7.81
N TRP A 195 -5.74 -12.84 6.69
CA TRP A 195 -4.30 -13.02 6.48
C TRP A 195 -3.43 -12.02 7.23
N VAL A 196 -3.96 -10.84 7.62
CA VAL A 196 -3.15 -9.79 8.27
C VAL A 196 -2.62 -10.24 9.63
N PRO A 197 -3.46 -10.81 10.54
CA PRO A 197 -2.95 -11.34 11.81
C PRO A 197 -1.88 -12.43 11.66
N GLU A 198 -1.88 -13.18 10.55
CA GLU A 198 -0.87 -14.21 10.29
C GLU A 198 0.54 -13.64 10.07
N LEU A 199 0.68 -12.34 9.83
CA LEU A 199 1.97 -11.65 9.69
C LEU A 199 2.65 -11.39 11.04
N TRP A 200 1.89 -11.33 12.13
CA TRP A 200 2.35 -10.82 13.41
C TRP A 200 2.87 -11.94 14.32
N THR A 201 4.04 -12.47 13.98
CA THR A 201 4.65 -13.56 14.75
C THR A 201 4.95 -13.12 16.19
N GLY A 202 4.34 -13.83 17.14
CA GLY A 202 4.53 -13.59 18.57
C GLY A 202 3.85 -12.32 19.09
N GLN A 203 2.84 -11.81 18.39
CA GLN A 203 1.97 -10.78 18.95
C GLN A 203 1.29 -11.24 20.25
N ASP A 204 0.95 -10.28 21.09
CA ASP A 204 0.02 -10.46 22.20
C ASP A 204 -1.42 -10.37 21.66
N PRO A 205 -2.24 -11.44 21.73
CA PRO A 205 -3.59 -11.44 21.17
C PRO A 205 -4.56 -10.50 21.92
N ASP A 206 -4.25 -10.12 23.16
CA ASP A 206 -5.11 -9.28 23.99
C ASP A 206 -4.86 -7.78 23.76
N ARG A 207 -3.91 -7.44 22.88
CA ARG A 207 -3.53 -6.06 22.58
C ARG A 207 -3.68 -5.72 21.10
N PRO A 208 -4.15 -4.51 20.75
CA PRO A 208 -4.21 -4.09 19.36
C PRO A 208 -2.81 -3.98 18.76
N VAL A 209 -2.68 -4.32 17.48
CA VAL A 209 -1.50 -4.02 16.69
C VAL A 209 -1.72 -2.68 16.01
N TRP A 210 -0.81 -1.74 16.26
CA TRP A 210 -0.84 -0.42 15.64
C TRP A 210 0.09 -0.40 14.43
N ARG A 211 -0.37 0.20 13.33
CA ARG A 211 0.45 0.44 12.13
C ARG A 211 0.78 1.92 12.01
N LEU A 212 2.06 2.25 11.94
CA LEU A 212 2.55 3.50 11.39
C LEU A 212 2.90 3.30 9.92
N GLU A 213 2.37 4.13 9.03
CA GLU A 213 2.58 4.01 7.60
C GLU A 213 2.80 5.37 6.95
N PHE A 214 3.77 5.46 6.04
CA PHE A 214 4.06 6.63 5.22
C PHE A 214 3.81 6.31 3.75
N ALA A 215 2.96 7.09 3.10
CA ALA A 215 2.68 6.99 1.68
C ALA A 215 3.37 8.12 0.91
N TYR A 216 4.32 7.75 0.06
CA TYR A 216 5.09 8.64 -0.81
C TYR A 216 4.53 8.57 -2.22
N GLU A 217 3.95 9.66 -2.71
CA GLU A 217 3.45 9.76 -4.09
C GLU A 217 4.54 10.31 -5.03
N ARG A 218 4.31 10.19 -6.33
CA ARG A 218 5.25 10.55 -7.41
C ARG A 218 5.96 11.89 -7.23
N ASN A 219 5.24 12.94 -6.80
CA ASN A 219 5.83 14.28 -6.72
C ASN A 219 6.95 14.34 -5.67
N VAL A 220 6.75 13.76 -4.47
CA VAL A 220 7.78 13.76 -3.44
C VAL A 220 8.92 12.79 -3.77
N LEU A 221 8.62 11.65 -4.41
CA LEU A 221 9.66 10.71 -4.86
C LEU A 221 10.59 11.39 -5.87
N ARG A 222 10.05 12.18 -6.80
CA ARG A 222 10.84 12.99 -7.73
C ARG A 222 11.68 14.06 -7.05
N GLU A 223 11.16 14.70 -6.00
CA GLU A 223 11.93 15.68 -5.20
C GLU A 223 13.12 15.02 -4.50
N PHE A 224 13.00 13.74 -4.13
CA PHE A 224 14.12 12.93 -3.63
C PHE A 224 15.00 12.33 -4.73
N ASN A 225 14.78 12.67 -6.00
CA ASN A 225 15.43 12.08 -7.17
C ASN A 225 15.25 10.56 -7.32
N LEU A 226 14.17 10.00 -6.77
CA LEU A 226 13.78 8.60 -6.94
C LEU A 226 12.76 8.50 -8.08
N ARG A 227 13.20 7.94 -9.22
CA ARG A 227 12.42 7.87 -10.45
C ARG A 227 12.03 6.44 -10.80
N THR A 228 12.90 5.47 -10.56
CA THR A 228 12.64 4.06 -10.84
C THR A 228 12.14 3.33 -9.61
N VAL A 229 11.53 2.16 -9.81
CA VAL A 229 11.17 1.26 -8.71
C VAL A 229 12.41 0.83 -7.93
N ASP A 230 13.48 0.43 -8.61
CA ASP A 230 14.72 -0.02 -7.97
C ASP A 230 15.37 1.07 -7.09
N GLU A 231 15.43 2.31 -7.59
CA GLU A 231 15.91 3.45 -6.80
C GLU A 231 15.06 3.66 -5.54
N ALA A 232 13.72 3.57 -5.67
CA ALA A 232 12.82 3.73 -4.54
C ALA A 232 12.94 2.60 -3.52
N LEU A 233 13.13 1.35 -3.97
CA LEU A 233 13.34 0.20 -3.10
C LEU A 233 14.68 0.29 -2.35
N ALA A 234 15.75 0.71 -3.04
CA ALA A 234 17.06 0.94 -2.43
C ALA A 234 17.02 2.05 -1.36
N ALA A 235 16.13 3.03 -1.50
CA ALA A 235 15.97 4.16 -0.59
C ALA A 235 14.94 3.94 0.54
N VAL A 236 14.37 2.75 0.70
CA VAL A 236 13.29 2.49 1.68
C VAL A 236 13.68 2.90 3.10
N GLN A 237 14.89 2.57 3.54
CA GLN A 237 15.35 2.92 4.88
C GLN A 237 15.51 4.44 5.04
N ASP A 238 16.07 5.12 4.04
CA ASP A 238 16.23 6.59 4.06
C ASP A 238 14.87 7.31 4.08
N LEU A 239 13.89 6.79 3.33
CA LEU A 239 12.52 7.29 3.34
C LEU A 239 11.86 7.07 4.70
N TRP A 240 12.08 5.92 5.36
CA TRP A 240 11.58 5.69 6.71
C TRP A 240 12.16 6.68 7.72
N GLU A 241 13.47 6.89 7.69
CA GLU A 241 14.19 7.82 8.56
C GLU A 241 13.79 9.28 8.30
N TYR A 242 13.53 9.65 7.04
CA TYR A 242 12.97 10.96 6.70
C TYR A 242 11.55 11.11 7.28
N GLY A 243 10.69 10.12 7.05
CA GLY A 243 9.29 10.12 7.49
C GLY A 243 9.16 10.29 9.00
N THR A 244 9.91 9.49 9.75
CA THR A 244 9.90 9.46 11.22
C THR A 244 10.79 10.50 11.88
N GLY A 245 11.87 10.95 11.24
CA GLY A 245 12.83 11.89 11.85
C GLY A 245 12.57 13.36 11.50
N LYS A 246 12.10 13.63 10.27
CA LYS A 246 11.98 15.00 9.75
C LYS A 246 10.53 15.40 9.47
N TRP A 247 9.71 14.48 8.95
CA TRP A 247 8.38 14.83 8.44
C TRP A 247 7.27 14.74 9.48
N LEU A 248 7.22 13.66 10.26
CA LEU A 248 6.30 13.46 11.39
C LEU A 248 7.11 12.99 12.60
N THR A 249 6.92 13.64 13.75
CA THR A 249 7.54 13.22 15.01
C THR A 249 6.53 13.30 16.15
N LEU A 250 6.61 12.39 17.12
CA LEU A 250 5.91 12.52 18.40
C LEU A 250 6.88 13.07 19.44
N ARG A 251 6.48 14.12 20.15
CA ARG A 251 7.35 14.85 21.08
C ARG A 251 6.84 14.78 22.52
N ARG A 252 7.72 15.01 23.49
CA ARG A 252 7.33 15.17 24.91
C ARG A 252 7.15 16.64 25.24
N ARG A 253 5.96 16.99 25.74
CA ARG A 253 5.63 18.38 26.06
C ARG A 253 6.56 18.92 27.15
N VAL A 254 7.17 20.06 26.87
CA VAL A 254 7.97 20.83 27.82
C VAL A 254 7.46 22.26 27.88
N ARG A 255 7.97 23.08 28.83
CA ARG A 255 7.64 24.50 28.96
C ARG A 255 8.33 25.35 27.87
N ASP A 256 8.16 24.99 26.60
CA ASP A 256 8.53 25.80 25.44
C ASP A 256 7.30 25.91 24.52
N ALA A 257 7.00 27.12 24.03
CA ALA A 257 5.85 27.35 23.15
C ALA A 257 6.01 26.73 21.75
N ARG A 258 7.24 26.40 21.34
CA ARG A 258 7.56 25.86 20.01
C ARG A 258 7.71 24.34 20.08
N GLU A 259 6.66 23.62 19.64
CA GLU A 259 6.61 22.15 19.65
C GLU A 259 7.82 21.48 18.98
N ARG A 260 8.39 22.07 17.93
CA ARG A 260 9.57 21.54 17.24
C ARG A 260 10.84 21.45 18.10
N ARG A 261 10.90 22.17 19.21
CA ARG A 261 12.02 22.15 20.17
C ARG A 261 11.82 21.14 21.29
N TRP A 262 10.63 20.55 21.37
CA TRP A 262 10.35 19.54 22.36
C TRP A 262 11.22 18.30 22.10
N PRO A 263 11.72 17.65 23.16
CA PRO A 263 12.48 16.41 23.01
C PRO A 263 11.62 15.33 22.35
N LEU A 264 12.29 14.42 21.63
CA LEU A 264 11.62 13.28 21.03
C LEU A 264 11.02 12.41 22.13
N ASP A 265 9.88 11.78 21.84
CA ASP A 265 9.34 10.77 22.73
C ASP A 265 10.11 9.44 22.60
N PRO A 266 10.46 8.75 23.70
CA PRO A 266 11.14 7.46 23.63
C PRO A 266 10.44 6.40 22.79
N VAL A 267 9.09 6.39 22.74
CA VAL A 267 8.37 5.44 21.86
C VAL A 267 8.60 5.78 20.39
N TRP A 268 8.78 7.06 20.08
CA TRP A 268 9.08 7.52 18.73
C TRP A 268 10.53 7.32 18.34
N GLU A 269 11.47 7.46 19.29
CA GLU A 269 12.87 7.06 19.12
C GLU A 269 12.95 5.59 18.69
N ALA A 270 12.17 4.72 19.34
CA ALA A 270 12.09 3.31 18.97
C ALA A 270 11.49 3.09 17.57
N LEU A 271 10.47 3.85 17.16
CA LEU A 271 9.88 3.77 15.80
C LEU A 271 10.87 4.27 14.73
N GLN A 272 11.58 5.34 15.02
CA GLN A 272 12.59 5.90 14.14
C GLN A 272 13.77 4.94 13.93
N ALA A 273 14.14 4.17 14.96
CA ALA A 273 15.22 3.19 14.91
C ALA A 273 14.87 1.89 14.17
N VAL A 274 13.61 1.70 13.75
CA VAL A 274 13.19 0.49 13.03
C VAL A 274 13.97 0.36 11.72
N ARG A 275 14.54 -0.84 11.54
CA ARG A 275 15.09 -1.27 10.25
C ARG A 275 13.96 -1.86 9.44
N VAL A 276 13.59 -1.15 8.39
CA VAL A 276 12.54 -1.60 7.49
C VAL A 276 13.12 -2.71 6.63
N SER A 277 12.69 -3.94 6.88
CA SER A 277 13.14 -5.10 6.11
C SER A 277 12.28 -5.24 4.83
N PRO A 278 12.88 -5.35 3.65
CA PRO A 278 12.18 -5.79 2.45
C PRO A 278 11.93 -7.31 2.43
N GLU A 279 12.41 -8.06 3.43
CA GLU A 279 12.46 -9.53 3.39
C GLU A 279 11.16 -10.25 3.76
N ARG A 280 11.07 -11.49 3.27
CA ARG A 280 9.94 -12.43 3.32
C ARG A 280 9.30 -12.56 4.70
N THR A 281 7.99 -12.32 4.80
CA THR A 281 7.20 -12.64 6.02
C THR A 281 6.89 -14.13 6.21
N GLY A 282 7.57 -15.05 5.51
CA GLY A 282 7.40 -16.50 5.72
C GLY A 282 6.03 -17.07 5.35
N VAL A 283 5.19 -16.32 4.63
CA VAL A 283 3.84 -16.75 4.21
C VAL A 283 3.95 -17.76 3.05
N VAL A 284 3.96 -19.04 3.41
CA VAL A 284 4.09 -20.20 2.49
C VAL A 284 2.98 -20.22 1.41
N ARG A 285 3.34 -20.65 0.18
CA ARG A 285 2.49 -20.82 -1.03
C ARG A 285 1.08 -21.39 -0.82
N ARG A 286 0.79 -22.16 0.25
CA ARG A 286 -0.59 -22.63 0.57
C ARG A 286 -1.54 -21.47 0.93
N ARG A 287 -1.02 -20.35 1.45
CA ARG A 287 -1.79 -19.17 1.92
C ARG A 287 -2.19 -18.19 0.81
N VAL A 288 -1.43 -18.18 -0.29
CA VAL A 288 -1.74 -17.38 -1.51
C VAL A 288 -3.13 -17.72 -2.05
N ARG A 289 -3.58 -18.98 -1.94
CA ARG A 289 -4.92 -19.39 -2.40
C ARG A 289 -6.07 -18.78 -1.58
N ARG A 290 -5.91 -18.65 -0.27
CA ARG A 290 -6.93 -18.07 0.64
C ARG A 290 -7.05 -16.55 0.47
N VAL A 291 -5.90 -15.87 0.37
CA VAL A 291 -5.82 -14.43 0.06
C VAL A 291 -6.46 -14.11 -1.31
N ARG A 292 -6.26 -15.01 -2.29
CA ARG A 292 -6.89 -14.92 -3.62
C ARG A 292 -8.41 -15.00 -3.52
N GLU A 293 -8.95 -15.95 -2.77
CA GLU A 293 -10.41 -16.15 -2.59
C GLU A 293 -11.09 -14.99 -1.85
N GLU A 294 -10.45 -14.43 -0.82
CA GLU A 294 -10.98 -13.29 -0.05
C GLU A 294 -11.04 -11.99 -0.87
N ARG A 295 -10.05 -11.74 -1.73
CA ARG A 295 -10.06 -10.52 -2.58
C ARG A 295 -10.97 -10.64 -3.79
N VAL A 296 -11.16 -11.84 -4.34
CA VAL A 296 -12.28 -12.08 -5.28
C VAL A 296 -13.58 -11.68 -4.61
N ARG A 297 -13.88 -12.18 -3.40
CA ARG A 297 -15.10 -11.82 -2.64
C ARG A 297 -15.22 -10.32 -2.36
N CYS A 298 -14.14 -9.64 -1.94
CA CYS A 298 -14.18 -8.18 -1.75
C CYS A 298 -14.39 -7.41 -3.06
N ALA A 299 -13.85 -7.86 -4.20
CA ALA A 299 -14.08 -7.23 -5.50
C ALA A 299 -15.55 -7.30 -5.96
N TRP A 300 -16.33 -8.27 -5.44
CA TRP A 300 -17.79 -8.32 -5.59
C TRP A 300 -18.52 -7.36 -4.64
N CYS A 301 -17.97 -7.02 -3.47
CA CYS A 301 -18.56 -6.03 -2.55
C CYS A 301 -18.39 -4.57 -3.01
N TRP A 302 -17.51 -4.26 -3.97
CA TRP A 302 -17.41 -2.92 -4.56
C TRP A 302 -18.39 -2.69 -5.72
N ALA A 303 -19.24 -3.67 -6.02
CA ALA A 303 -20.32 -3.58 -7.00
C ALA A 303 -21.72 -3.46 -6.36
N ALA A 304 -21.79 -3.18 -5.05
CA ALA A 304 -23.02 -2.90 -4.30
C ALA A 304 -22.96 -1.51 -3.66
#